data_AF-A0A239E2S4-F1
#
_entry.id   AF-A0A239E2S4-F1
#
_cell.length_a   1.000
_cell.length_b   1.000
_cell.length_c   1.000
_cell.angle_alpha   90.00
_cell.angle_beta   90.00
_cell.angle_gamma   90.00
#
_symmetry.space_group_name_H-M   'P 1'
#
loop_
_entity.id
_entity.type
_entity.pdbx_description
1 polymer ?
#
loop_
_entity_poly.entity_id
_entity_poly.type
_entity_poly.pdbx_seq_one_letter_code
_entity_poly.pdbx_strand_id
1 'polypeptide(L)'
;MPDESNKQVVRPAPPELFTIPAALIEQWGDIPTDARLNFPLTRQEIDHLLLGLLRSLEAQASLESIVVDWSNGRVDAANDTLTEFRRQNADAQNNVRQLAAAIMASAIRERGHAR
;
A
#
# COMPACT_ATOMS: atom_id res chain seq x y z
N MET A 1 -2.31 -45.38 16.83
CA MET A 1 -2.40 -44.42 15.71
C MET A 1 -2.20 -43.06 16.34
N PRO A 2 -1.02 -42.40 16.22
CA PRO A 2 -0.84 -41.08 16.78
C PRO A 2 -1.61 -40.05 15.94
N ASP A 3 -2.24 -39.12 16.66
CA ASP A 3 -3.05 -38.01 16.17
C ASP A 3 -2.31 -37.17 15.12
N GLU A 4 -2.76 -37.17 13.86
CA GLU A 4 -2.35 -36.20 12.83
C GLU A 4 -3.14 -34.89 12.92
N SER A 5 -3.99 -34.74 13.95
CA SER A 5 -4.74 -33.54 14.16
C SER A 5 -3.82 -32.45 14.75
N ASN A 6 -3.85 -31.27 14.11
CA ASN A 6 -3.26 -30.02 14.59
C ASN A 6 -1.85 -29.64 14.09
N LYS A 7 -1.58 -29.79 12.78
CA LYS A 7 -0.69 -28.82 12.11
C LYS A 7 -1.44 -27.49 12.02
N GLN A 8 -1.30 -26.64 13.04
CA GLN A 8 -1.75 -25.26 12.95
C GLN A 8 -1.12 -24.63 11.71
N VAL A 9 -1.95 -24.29 10.72
CA VAL A 9 -1.50 -23.53 9.55
C VAL A 9 -1.11 -22.15 10.06
N VAL A 10 0.19 -21.94 10.28
CA VAL A 10 0.75 -20.64 10.69
C VAL A 10 0.64 -19.72 9.48
N ARG A 11 -0.47 -18.99 9.38
CA ARG A 11 -0.64 -17.96 8.35
C ARG A 11 0.18 -16.73 8.75
N PRO A 12 0.94 -16.11 7.82
CA PRO A 12 1.72 -14.92 8.14
C PRO A 12 0.83 -13.77 8.63
N ALA A 13 1.38 -12.98 9.55
CA ALA A 13 0.69 -11.83 10.13
C ALA A 13 0.31 -10.81 9.05
N PRO A 14 -0.83 -10.09 9.22
CA PRO A 14 -1.19 -9.04 8.30
C PRO A 14 -0.10 -7.96 8.27
N PRO A 15 0.17 -7.39 7.09
CA PRO A 15 1.19 -6.34 6.91
C PRO A 15 0.84 -5.08 7.70
N GLU A 16 1.86 -4.38 8.19
CA GLU A 16 1.70 -3.11 8.88
C GLU A 16 1.25 -2.01 7.92
N LEU A 17 0.32 -1.15 8.36
CA LEU A 17 -0.18 -0.04 7.56
C LEU A 17 0.64 1.21 7.82
N PHE A 18 1.12 1.85 6.75
CA PHE A 18 1.74 3.15 6.84
C PHE A 18 0.69 4.20 7.23
N THR A 19 0.95 4.91 8.33
CA THR A 19 0.08 5.97 8.84
C THR A 19 0.67 7.33 8.50
N ILE A 20 -0.15 8.20 7.91
CA ILE A 20 0.24 9.58 7.60
C ILE A 20 0.09 10.42 8.87
N PRO A 21 1.12 11.15 9.31
CA PRO A 21 1.02 12.04 10.47
C PRO A 21 -0.09 13.09 10.31
N ALA A 22 -0.96 13.23 11.32
CA ALA A 22 -2.08 14.19 11.30
C ALA A 22 -1.60 15.64 11.08
N ALA A 23 -0.47 16.01 11.66
CA ALA A 23 0.12 17.34 11.50
C ALA A 23 0.43 17.72 10.04
N LEU A 24 0.74 16.74 9.16
CA LEU A 24 0.91 16.98 7.73
C LEU A 24 -0.43 17.25 7.04
N ILE A 25 -1.47 16.52 7.43
CA ILE A 25 -2.81 16.65 6.86
C ILE A 25 -3.43 18.00 7.20
N GLU A 26 -3.31 18.42 8.47
CA GLU A 26 -3.84 19.70 8.95
C GLU A 26 -3.22 20.88 8.19
N GLN A 27 -1.89 20.89 8.04
CA GLN A 27 -1.19 21.94 7.31
C GLN A 27 -1.51 21.95 5.81
N TRP A 28 -1.85 20.79 5.24
CA TRP A 28 -2.28 20.68 3.85
C TRP A 28 -3.64 21.33 3.61
N GLY A 29 -4.57 21.21 4.58
CA GLY A 29 -5.89 21.84 4.53
C GLY A 29 -5.84 23.37 4.48
N ASP A 30 -4.74 23.97 4.95
CA ASP A 30 -4.53 25.41 4.94
C ASP A 30 -4.02 25.95 3.59
N ILE A 31 -3.72 25.09 2.61
CA ILE A 31 -3.28 25.53 1.29
C ILE A 31 -4.49 26.05 0.50
N PRO A 32 -4.48 27.30 0.00
CA PRO A 32 -5.58 27.84 -0.80
C PRO A 32 -5.84 26.98 -2.04
N THR A 33 -7.11 26.76 -2.38
CA THR A 33 -7.51 25.90 -3.52
C THR A 33 -7.12 26.46 -4.88
N ASP A 34 -6.84 27.75 -4.96
CA ASP A 34 -6.38 28.46 -6.15
C ASP A 34 -4.85 28.54 -6.25
N ALA A 35 -4.13 28.14 -5.20
CA ALA A 35 -2.67 28.12 -5.20
C ALA A 35 -2.14 27.03 -6.14
N ARG A 36 -1.19 27.41 -7.00
CA ARG A 36 -0.38 26.44 -7.76
C ARG A 36 0.84 26.07 -6.93
N LEU A 37 1.00 24.78 -6.69
CA LEU A 37 2.13 24.22 -5.93
C LEU A 37 3.14 23.66 -6.91
N ASN A 38 4.41 24.04 -6.78
CA ASN A 38 5.50 23.47 -7.58
C ASN A 38 6.38 22.63 -6.66
N PHE A 39 5.99 21.38 -6.46
CA PHE A 39 6.80 20.44 -5.69
C PHE A 39 7.75 19.67 -6.62
N PRO A 40 9.09 19.79 -6.46
CA PRO A 40 10.02 18.98 -7.22
C PRO A 40 9.92 17.54 -6.73
N LEU A 41 9.43 16.64 -7.57
CA LEU A 41 9.42 15.22 -7.26
C LEU A 41 10.84 14.67 -7.27
N THR A 42 11.23 14.01 -6.19
CA THR A 42 12.49 13.27 -6.14
C THR A 42 12.35 11.94 -6.90
N ARG A 43 13.48 11.40 -7.35
CA ARG A 43 13.50 10.07 -7.98
C ARG A 43 12.90 9.00 -7.05
N GLN A 44 13.21 9.07 -5.76
CA GLN A 44 12.69 8.14 -4.76
C GLN A 44 11.16 8.18 -4.67
N GLU A 45 10.55 9.36 -4.74
CA GLU A 45 9.08 9.50 -4.73
C GLU A 45 8.45 8.87 -5.98
N ILE A 46 9.07 9.08 -7.15
CA ILE A 46 8.64 8.41 -8.38
C ILE A 46 8.79 6.89 -8.27
N ASP A 47 9.88 6.40 -7.67
CA ASP A 47 10.09 4.97 -7.43
C ASP A 47 9.00 4.41 -6.51
N HIS A 48 8.58 5.14 -5.46
CA HIS A 48 7.45 4.74 -4.63
C HIS A 48 6.15 4.63 -5.44
N LEU A 49 5.87 5.57 -6.34
CA LEU A 49 4.70 5.47 -7.22
C LEU A 49 4.78 4.21 -8.09
N LEU A 50 5.90 4.00 -8.77
CA LEU A 50 6.08 2.89 -9.72
C LEU A 50 6.02 1.53 -9.00
N LEU A 51 6.69 1.41 -7.86
CA LEU A 51 6.63 0.21 -7.03
C LEU A 51 5.21 -0.03 -6.51
N GLY A 52 4.51 1.01 -6.08
CA GLY A 52 3.11 0.91 -5.65
C GLY A 52 2.20 0.38 -6.76
N LEU A 53 2.33 0.90 -7.98
CA LEU A 53 1.55 0.45 -9.14
C LEU A 53 1.90 -0.98 -9.54
N LEU A 54 3.19 -1.34 -9.58
CA LEU A 54 3.63 -2.70 -9.88
C LEU A 54 3.07 -3.71 -8.88
N ARG A 55 3.20 -3.41 -7.57
CA ARG A 55 2.63 -4.27 -6.51
C ARG A 55 1.11 -4.36 -6.57
N SER A 56 0.42 -3.30 -7.00
CA SER A 56 -1.02 -3.33 -7.22
C SER A 56 -1.42 -4.27 -8.37
N LEU A 57 -0.64 -4.31 -9.45
CA LEU A 57 -0.88 -5.24 -10.56
C LEU A 57 -0.63 -6.70 -10.15
N GLU A 58 0.43 -6.96 -9.38
CA GLU A 58 0.70 -8.28 -8.80
C GLU A 58 -0.43 -8.75 -7.87
N ALA A 59 -0.96 -7.83 -7.05
CA ALA A 59 -2.10 -8.12 -6.19
C ALA A 59 -3.37 -8.44 -7.02
N GLN A 60 -3.62 -7.72 -8.11
CA GLN A 60 -4.74 -8.02 -9.01
C GLN A 60 -4.62 -9.41 -9.64
N ALA A 61 -3.44 -9.79 -10.11
CA ALA A 61 -3.20 -11.13 -10.65
C ALA A 61 -3.41 -12.22 -9.59
N SER A 62 -2.97 -11.98 -8.35
CA SER A 62 -3.23 -12.88 -7.23
C SER A 62 -4.74 -13.02 -6.95
N LEU A 63 -5.50 -11.93 -7.05
CA LEU A 63 -6.95 -11.94 -6.87
C LEU A 63 -7.65 -12.80 -7.94
N GLU A 64 -7.22 -12.70 -9.19
CA GLU A 64 -7.73 -13.55 -10.28
C GLU A 64 -7.46 -15.04 -9.99
N SER A 65 -6.24 -15.38 -9.54
CA SER A 65 -5.89 -16.75 -9.16
C SER A 65 -6.75 -17.28 -8.03
N ILE A 66 -7.05 -16.47 -7.01
CA ILE A 66 -7.92 -16.85 -5.90
C ILE A 66 -9.32 -17.22 -6.40
N VAL A 67 -9.89 -16.43 -7.32
CA VAL A 67 -11.20 -16.70 -7.90
C VAL A 67 -11.20 -18.02 -8.69
N VAL A 68 -10.14 -18.27 -9.46
CA VAL A 68 -9.95 -19.52 -10.19
C VAL A 68 -9.84 -20.71 -9.23
N ASP A 69 -9.05 -20.61 -8.16
CA ASP A 69 -8.88 -21.70 -7.20
C ASP A 69 -10.15 -21.98 -6.39
N TRP A 70 -10.87 -20.93 -5.97
CA TRP A 70 -12.18 -21.06 -5.34
C TRP A 70 -13.19 -21.77 -6.24
N SER A 71 -13.30 -21.35 -7.50
CA SER A 71 -14.25 -21.95 -8.46
C SER A 71 -13.95 -23.42 -8.75
N ASN A 72 -12.69 -23.84 -8.62
CA ASN A 72 -12.27 -25.24 -8.78
C ASN A 72 -12.30 -26.06 -7.47
N GLY A 73 -12.79 -25.48 -6.37
CA GLY A 73 -12.85 -26.16 -5.06
C GLY A 73 -11.49 -26.32 -4.37
N ARG A 74 -10.42 -25.69 -4.87
CA ARG A 74 -9.08 -25.71 -4.26
C ARG A 74 -8.96 -24.65 -3.16
N VAL A 75 -9.74 -24.83 -2.09
CA VAL A 75 -9.91 -23.81 -1.03
C VAL A 75 -8.60 -23.52 -0.28
N ASP A 76 -7.75 -24.53 -0.05
CA ASP A 76 -6.48 -24.33 0.65
C ASP A 76 -5.50 -23.48 -0.17
N ALA A 77 -5.31 -23.81 -1.45
CA ALA A 77 -4.48 -23.02 -2.37
C ALA A 77 -4.98 -21.57 -2.52
N ALA A 78 -6.30 -21.40 -2.55
CA ALA A 78 -6.89 -20.07 -2.57
C ALA A 78 -6.62 -19.27 -1.28
N ASN A 79 -6.66 -19.91 -0.11
CA ASN A 79 -6.38 -19.26 1.17
C ASN A 79 -4.91 -18.83 1.29
N ASP A 80 -4.00 -19.64 0.78
CA ASP A 80 -2.57 -19.31 0.72
C ASP A 80 -2.35 -18.10 -0.19
N THR A 81 -2.94 -18.12 -1.39
CA THR A 81 -2.87 -17.01 -2.34
C THR A 81 -3.54 -15.74 -1.80
N LEU A 82 -4.65 -15.86 -1.07
CA LEU A 82 -5.32 -14.73 -0.41
C LEU A 82 -4.42 -14.05 0.62
N THR A 83 -3.59 -14.83 1.29
CA THR A 83 -2.68 -14.27 2.28
C THR A 83 -1.57 -13.46 1.61
N GLU A 84 -1.02 -13.97 0.51
CA GLU A 84 -0.02 -13.24 -0.28
C GLU A 84 -0.62 -11.99 -0.96
N PHE A 85 -1.84 -12.07 -1.50
CA PHE A 85 -2.58 -10.92 -2.01
C PHE A 85 -2.68 -9.80 -0.98
N ARG A 86 -3.05 -10.12 0.26
CA ARG A 86 -3.19 -9.11 1.34
C ARG A 86 -1.87 -8.42 1.61
N ARG A 87 -0.77 -9.17 1.60
CA ARG A 87 0.59 -8.63 1.78
C ARG A 87 0.95 -7.65 0.66
N GLN A 88 0.85 -8.10 -0.59
CA GLN A 88 1.16 -7.30 -1.77
C GLN A 88 0.28 -6.04 -1.87
N ASN A 89 -1.02 -6.16 -1.58
CA ASN A 89 -1.94 -5.04 -1.61
C ASN A 89 -1.62 -3.99 -0.54
N ALA A 90 -1.24 -4.40 0.68
CA ALA A 90 -0.83 -3.44 1.70
C ALA A 90 0.50 -2.77 1.34
N ASP A 91 1.47 -3.52 0.81
CA ASP A 91 2.73 -2.96 0.33
C ASP A 91 2.50 -1.93 -0.78
N ALA A 92 1.60 -2.23 -1.72
CA ALA A 92 1.17 -1.30 -2.76
C ALA A 92 0.59 -0.01 -2.16
N GLN A 93 -0.40 -0.15 -1.27
CA GLN A 93 -1.04 1.00 -0.62
C GLN A 93 -0.05 1.82 0.21
N ASN A 94 0.89 1.17 0.90
CA ASN A 94 1.90 1.86 1.70
C ASN A 94 2.83 2.70 0.83
N ASN A 95 3.26 2.19 -0.31
CA ASN A 95 4.07 2.96 -1.27
C ASN A 95 3.30 4.19 -1.79
N VAL A 96 2.00 4.04 -2.11
CA VAL A 96 1.16 5.18 -2.52
C VAL A 96 0.98 6.19 -1.38
N ARG A 97 0.77 5.74 -0.14
CA ARG A 97 0.67 6.63 1.03
C ARG A 97 1.98 7.37 1.30
N GLN A 98 3.13 6.73 1.11
CA GLN A 98 4.45 7.36 1.24
C GLN A 98 4.65 8.47 0.21
N LEU A 99 4.28 8.23 -1.06
CA LEU A 99 4.26 9.27 -2.08
C LEU A 99 3.34 10.44 -1.69
N ALA A 100 2.11 10.13 -1.27
CA ALA A 100 1.16 11.17 -0.87
C ALA A 100 1.70 12.01 0.30
N ALA A 101 2.30 11.37 1.30
CA ALA A 101 2.94 12.05 2.42
C ALA A 101 4.12 12.93 1.96
N ALA A 102 4.92 12.47 0.99
CA ALA A 102 6.03 13.24 0.45
C ALA A 102 5.56 14.47 -0.34
N ILE A 103 4.52 14.32 -1.16
CA ILE A 103 3.86 15.46 -1.85
C ILE A 103 3.35 16.47 -0.82
N MET A 104 2.68 15.97 0.23
CA MET A 104 2.16 16.82 1.31
C MET A 104 3.27 17.63 2.00
N ALA A 105 4.34 16.94 2.42
CA ALA A 105 5.48 17.57 3.08
C ALA A 105 6.21 18.56 2.17
N SER A 106 6.31 18.27 0.87
CA SER A 106 7.01 19.14 -0.09
C SER A 106 6.28 20.44 -0.36
N ALA A 107 4.96 20.45 -0.48
CA ALA A 107 4.26 21.72 -0.70
C ALA A 107 4.22 22.61 0.56
N ILE A 108 4.22 22.01 1.76
CA ILE A 108 4.39 22.76 3.02
C ILE A 108 5.76 23.47 3.05
N ARG A 109 6.84 22.80 2.62
CA ARG A 109 8.18 23.40 2.56
C ARG A 109 8.27 24.59 1.61
N GLU A 110 7.65 24.52 0.44
CA GLU A 110 7.65 25.62 -0.54
C GLU A 110 7.04 26.90 0.07
N ARG A 111 5.95 26.76 0.85
CA ARG A 111 5.34 27.88 1.60
C ARG A 111 6.29 28.49 2.65
N GLY A 112 7.14 27.67 3.28
CA GLY A 112 8.14 28.15 4.24
C GLY A 112 9.28 28.96 3.61
N HIS A 113 9.57 28.73 2.32
CA HIS A 113 10.60 29.46 1.56
C HIS A 113 10.05 30.67 0.77
N ALA A 114 8.74 30.74 0.55
CA ALA A 114 8.07 31.87 -0.11
C ALA A 114 7.76 33.05 0.84
N ARG A 115 8.10 32.93 2.13
CA ARG A 115 8.02 34.00 3.15
C ARG A 115 9.41 34.55 3.43
#